data_AF-A0A958Q3B4-F1
#
_entry.id   AF-A0A958Q3B4-F1
#
_cell.length_a   1.000
_cell.length_b   1.000
_cell.length_c   1.000
_cell.angle_alpha   90.00
_cell.angle_beta   90.00
_cell.angle_gamma   90.00
#
_symmetry.space_group_name_H-M   'P 1'
#
loop_
_entity.id
_entity.type
_entity.pdbx_description
1 polymer ?
#
loop_
_entity_poly.entity_id
_entity_poly.type
_entity_poly.pdbx_seq_one_letter_code
_entity_poly.pdbx_strand_id
1 'polypeptide(L)'
;MNSLLRPIFIMILFVLALSGPIGASAQEGYYPWQGLSCDQLLRQIQALEAEIRQHTKEANQHQAAIAELSKDLESVQAEVKSLAQQQQKALSNNNLDEARNLGYQIEKKEHAQRGIELEIAKNKRMENYHDEFIEETLALIVEFLGEYNRRECRK
;
A
#
# COMPACT_ATOMS: atom_id res chain seq x y z
N MET A 1 -16.04 -7.84 7.53
CA MET A 1 -15.06 -6.85 8.04
C MET A 1 -14.05 -7.59 8.90
N ASN A 2 -13.05 -8.21 8.25
CA ASN A 2 -11.99 -8.94 8.96
C ASN A 2 -10.89 -7.95 9.32
N SER A 3 -10.72 -7.74 10.62
CA SER A 3 -9.75 -6.81 11.20
C SER A 3 -8.32 -7.32 11.00
N LEU A 4 -7.61 -6.78 10.01
CA LEU A 4 -6.18 -7.02 9.75
C LEU A 4 -5.25 -6.46 10.85
N LEU A 5 -5.79 -5.77 11.87
CA LEU A 5 -5.05 -5.36 13.07
C LEU A 5 -4.68 -6.54 13.98
N ARG A 6 -5.44 -7.64 13.94
CA ARG A 6 -5.14 -8.83 14.77
C ARG A 6 -3.85 -9.56 14.37
N PRO A 7 -3.56 -9.85 13.08
CA PRO A 7 -2.32 -10.53 12.72
C PRO A 7 -1.06 -9.72 13.03
N ILE A 8 -1.09 -8.38 12.86
CA ILE A 8 0.08 -7.52 13.14
C ILE A 8 0.41 -7.51 14.63
N PHE A 9 -0.59 -7.34 15.50
CA PHE A 9 -0.40 -7.34 16.95
C PHE A 9 0.08 -8.70 17.47
N ILE A 10 -0.40 -9.79 16.88
CA ILE A 10 0.04 -11.16 17.19
C ILE A 10 1.47 -11.39 16.70
N MET A 11 1.86 -10.88 15.53
CA MET A 11 3.23 -11.00 15.02
C MET A 11 4.24 -10.26 15.91
N ILE A 12 3.92 -9.04 16.36
CA ILE A 12 4.77 -8.27 17.29
C ILE A 12 4.97 -9.03 18.60
N LEU A 13 3.90 -9.62 19.16
CA LEU A 13 3.99 -10.46 20.37
C LEU A 13 4.76 -11.77 20.14
N PHE A 14 4.68 -12.36 18.94
CA PHE A 14 5.37 -13.61 18.61
C PHE A 14 6.86 -13.40 18.37
N VAL A 15 7.24 -12.28 17.75
CA VAL A 15 8.64 -11.86 17.57
C VAL A 15 9.29 -11.53 18.92
N LEU A 16 8.56 -10.89 19.84
CA LEU A 16 9.01 -10.64 21.22
C LEU A 16 9.13 -11.91 22.07
N ALA A 17 8.39 -12.98 21.76
CA ALA A 17 8.43 -14.24 22.52
C ALA A 17 9.50 -15.24 22.02
N LEU A 18 9.95 -15.14 20.77
CA LEU A 18 10.92 -16.06 20.16
C LEU A 18 12.34 -15.52 20.04
N SER A 19 12.54 -14.22 20.28
CA SER A 19 13.88 -13.63 20.30
C SER A 19 14.57 -13.88 21.64
N GLY A 20 15.24 -15.03 21.77
CA GLY A 20 16.43 -15.12 22.63
C GLY A 20 17.47 -14.07 22.21
N PRO A 21 18.50 -13.78 23.02
CA PRO A 21 19.43 -12.68 22.76
C PRO A 21 20.18 -12.89 21.44
N ILE A 22 19.69 -12.27 20.37
CA ILE A 22 20.37 -12.25 19.07
C ILE A 22 21.55 -11.28 19.24
N GLY A 23 22.75 -11.84 19.34
CA GLY A 23 23.99 -11.09 19.25
C GLY A 23 24.10 -10.48 17.86
N ALA A 24 23.78 -9.20 17.74
CA ALA A 24 24.06 -8.41 16.55
C ALA A 24 25.58 -8.31 16.36
N SER A 25 26.06 -8.74 15.21
CA SER A 25 27.44 -8.51 14.77
C SER A 25 27.66 -7.00 14.61
N ALA A 26 28.55 -6.46 15.42
CA ALA A 26 28.95 -5.06 15.40
C ALA A 26 29.67 -4.72 14.09
N GLN A 27 28.93 -4.18 13.11
CA GLN A 27 29.50 -3.14 12.26
C GLN A 27 29.69 -1.90 13.13
N GLU A 28 30.81 -1.21 12.99
CA GLU A 28 31.11 0.08 13.65
C GLU A 28 30.09 1.12 13.14
N GLY A 29 28.89 1.04 13.70
CA GLY A 29 27.68 1.65 13.20
C GLY A 29 27.15 2.63 14.22
N TYR A 30 26.82 3.82 13.74
CA TYR A 30 26.02 4.78 14.49
C TYR A 30 24.67 4.13 14.80
N TYR A 31 24.40 3.90 16.09
CA TYR A 31 23.11 3.37 16.52
C TYR A 31 22.17 4.54 16.84
N PRO A 32 20.96 4.60 16.25
CA PRO A 32 20.05 5.73 16.43
C PRO A 32 19.55 5.92 17.88
N TRP A 33 19.67 4.90 18.73
CA TRP A 33 19.36 4.98 20.17
C TRP A 33 20.53 5.39 21.06
N GLN A 34 21.73 5.56 20.49
CA GLN A 34 22.94 5.83 21.28
C GLN A 34 22.86 7.22 21.91
N GLY A 35 23.07 7.29 23.23
CA GLY A 35 23.02 8.55 23.99
C GLY A 35 21.62 9.03 24.39
N LEU A 36 20.55 8.34 23.98
CA LEU A 36 19.19 8.66 24.44
C LEU A 36 18.94 8.14 25.86
N SER A 37 18.22 8.88 26.69
CA SER A 37 17.70 8.42 27.99
C SER A 37 16.50 7.47 27.83
N CYS A 38 16.09 6.78 28.91
CA CYS A 38 14.88 5.94 28.89
C CYS A 38 13.62 6.70 28.45
N ASP A 39 13.42 7.92 28.95
CA ASP A 39 12.29 8.76 28.55
C ASP A 39 12.37 9.17 27.07
N GLN A 40 13.58 9.45 26.58
CA GLN A 40 13.80 9.77 25.17
C GLN A 40 13.53 8.56 24.28
N LEU A 41 13.99 7.36 24.67
CA LEU A 41 13.70 6.12 23.95
C LEU A 41 12.20 5.85 23.87
N LEU A 42 11.48 5.99 24.98
CA LEU A 42 10.03 5.80 25.02
C LEU A 42 9.30 6.79 24.11
N ARG A 43 9.70 8.07 24.12
CA ARG A 43 9.13 9.09 23.22
C ARG A 43 9.41 8.77 21.75
N GLN A 44 10.60 8.29 21.42
CA GLN A 44 10.93 7.88 20.04
C GLN A 44 10.06 6.72 19.59
N ILE A 45 9.91 5.67 20.42
CA ILE A 45 9.03 4.53 20.12
C ILE A 45 7.59 5.02 19.86
N GLN A 46 7.05 5.87 20.75
CA GLN A 46 5.69 6.40 20.60
C GLN A 46 5.51 7.26 19.34
N ALA A 47 6.54 8.01 18.95
CA ALA A 47 6.53 8.80 17.72
C ALA A 47 6.51 7.89 16.48
N LEU A 48 7.40 6.89 16.42
CA LEU A 48 7.45 5.92 15.32
C LEU A 48 6.13 5.10 15.23
N GLU A 49 5.55 4.72 16.36
CA GLU A 49 4.22 4.08 16.38
C GLU A 49 3.12 4.99 15.82
N ALA A 50 3.19 6.31 16.09
CA ALA A 50 2.24 7.26 15.54
C ALA A 50 2.41 7.41 14.02
N GLU A 51 3.65 7.43 13.54
CA GLU A 51 3.96 7.46 12.10
C GLU A 51 3.46 6.19 11.40
N ILE A 52 3.70 5.00 11.95
CA ILE A 52 3.15 3.74 11.41
C ILE A 52 1.63 3.79 11.33
N ARG A 53 0.95 4.28 12.37
CA ARG A 53 -0.52 4.39 12.36
C ARG A 53 -1.00 5.32 11.23
N GLN A 54 -0.29 6.41 10.99
CA GLN A 54 -0.62 7.34 9.91
C GLN A 54 -0.39 6.71 8.54
N HIS A 55 0.78 6.10 8.30
CA HIS A 55 1.09 5.43 7.03
C HIS A 55 0.15 4.26 6.76
N THR A 56 -0.24 3.50 7.80
CA THR A 56 -1.23 2.44 7.67
C THR A 56 -2.58 3.00 7.20
N LYS A 57 -3.00 4.16 7.71
CA LYS A 57 -4.24 4.81 7.28
C LYS A 57 -4.17 5.26 5.82
N GLU A 58 -3.03 5.83 5.40
CA GLU A 58 -2.80 6.29 4.03
C GLU A 58 -2.74 5.11 3.04
N ALA A 59 -2.03 4.03 3.37
CA ALA A 59 -2.03 2.78 2.59
C ALA A 59 -3.46 2.25 2.37
N ASN A 60 -4.28 2.20 3.43
CA ASN A 60 -5.68 1.78 3.33
C ASN A 60 -6.52 2.70 2.42
N GLN A 61 -6.22 4.01 2.38
CA GLN A 61 -6.91 4.95 1.49
C GLN A 61 -6.55 4.68 0.03
N HIS A 62 -5.27 4.43 -0.28
CA HIS A 62 -4.83 4.06 -1.62
C HIS A 62 -5.44 2.73 -2.06
N GLN A 63 -5.50 1.74 -1.17
CA GLN A 63 -6.13 0.44 -1.45
C GLN A 63 -7.63 0.60 -1.76
N ALA A 64 -8.35 1.43 -1.00
CA ALA A 64 -9.76 1.73 -1.26
C ALA A 64 -9.95 2.42 -2.63
N ALA A 65 -9.10 3.39 -2.96
CA ALA A 65 -9.13 4.08 -4.25
C ALA A 65 -8.87 3.11 -5.43
N ILE A 66 -7.91 2.18 -5.28
CA ILE A 66 -7.66 1.13 -6.28
C ILE A 66 -8.90 0.27 -6.49
N ALA A 67 -9.61 -0.11 -5.42
CA ALA A 67 -10.80 -0.94 -5.51
C ALA A 67 -11.95 -0.22 -6.24
N GLU A 68 -12.11 1.09 -6.05
CA GLU A 68 -13.08 1.91 -6.78
C GLU A 68 -12.71 2.05 -8.26
N LEU A 69 -11.48 2.47 -8.54
CA LEU A 69 -10.96 2.61 -9.91
C LEU A 69 -11.01 1.28 -10.69
N SER A 70 -10.81 0.14 -10.03
CA SER A 70 -10.90 -1.17 -10.67
C SER A 70 -12.33 -1.49 -11.12
N LYS A 71 -13.35 -1.09 -10.36
CA LYS A 71 -14.76 -1.24 -10.77
C LYS A 71 -15.08 -0.33 -11.96
N ASP A 72 -14.59 0.90 -11.94
CA ASP A 72 -14.75 1.82 -13.07
C ASP A 72 -14.07 1.27 -14.32
N LEU A 73 -12.89 0.68 -14.16
CA LEU A 73 -12.16 0.04 -15.26
C LEU A 73 -12.95 -1.13 -15.86
N GLU A 74 -13.48 -2.03 -15.02
CA GLU A 74 -14.33 -3.15 -15.46
C GLU A 74 -15.57 -2.66 -16.22
N SER A 75 -16.20 -1.59 -15.74
CA SER A 75 -17.35 -0.95 -16.39
C SER A 75 -16.97 -0.42 -17.79
N VAL A 76 -15.89 0.35 -17.88
CA VAL A 76 -15.41 0.90 -19.17
C VAL A 76 -15.03 -0.23 -20.14
N GLN A 77 -14.37 -1.29 -19.66
CA GLN A 77 -14.01 -2.45 -20.50
C GLN A 77 -15.26 -3.17 -21.03
N ALA A 78 -16.31 -3.31 -20.21
CA ALA A 78 -17.58 -3.88 -20.65
C ALA A 78 -18.25 -3.02 -21.74
N GLU A 79 -18.22 -1.69 -21.59
CA GLU A 79 -18.73 -0.76 -22.60
C GLU A 79 -17.95 -0.84 -23.91
N VAL A 80 -16.61 -0.84 -23.86
CA VAL A 80 -15.75 -0.99 -25.06
C VAL A 80 -16.07 -2.29 -25.78
N LYS A 81 -16.22 -3.41 -25.05
CA LYS A 81 -16.59 -4.70 -25.64
C LYS A 81 -17.97 -4.67 -26.30
N SER A 82 -18.95 -4.02 -25.66
CA SER A 82 -20.29 -3.85 -26.23
C SER A 82 -20.26 -3.01 -27.51
N LEU A 83 -19.54 -1.88 -27.50
CA LEU A 83 -19.39 -1.03 -28.67
C LEU A 83 -18.67 -1.75 -29.82
N ALA A 84 -17.62 -2.53 -29.52
CA ALA A 84 -16.92 -3.33 -30.51
C ALA A 84 -17.83 -4.38 -31.18
N GLN A 85 -18.71 -5.04 -30.40
CA GLN A 85 -19.71 -5.96 -30.96
C GLN A 85 -20.72 -5.25 -31.86
N GLN A 86 -21.18 -4.06 -31.46
CA GLN A 86 -22.08 -3.23 -32.27
C GLN A 86 -21.39 -2.79 -33.57
N GLN A 87 -20.12 -2.37 -33.48
CA GLN A 87 -19.34 -1.97 -34.64
C GLN A 87 -19.18 -3.12 -35.63
N GLN A 88 -18.86 -4.33 -35.13
CA GLN A 88 -18.74 -5.52 -35.96
C GLN A 88 -20.06 -5.85 -36.68
N LYS A 89 -21.20 -5.66 -36.01
CA LYS A 89 -22.53 -5.85 -36.60
C LYS A 89 -22.86 -4.79 -37.66
N ALA A 90 -22.49 -3.53 -37.41
CA ALA A 90 -22.65 -2.46 -38.39
C ALA A 90 -21.82 -2.74 -39.66
N LEU A 91 -20.57 -3.20 -39.48
CA LEU A 91 -19.71 -3.64 -40.59
C LEU A 91 -20.31 -4.82 -41.37
N SER A 92 -20.84 -5.84 -40.69
CA SER A 92 -21.49 -6.98 -41.37
C SER A 92 -22.76 -6.58 -42.14
N ASN A 93 -23.43 -5.52 -41.71
CA ASN A 93 -24.61 -4.97 -42.36
C ASN A 93 -24.27 -3.90 -43.42
N ASN A 94 -22.98 -3.69 -43.72
CA ASN A 94 -22.49 -2.66 -44.63
C ASN A 94 -22.91 -1.22 -44.26
N ASN A 95 -23.22 -0.97 -42.97
CA ASN A 95 -23.53 0.35 -42.44
C ASN A 95 -22.24 1.06 -41.98
N LEU A 96 -21.52 1.63 -42.94
CA LEU A 96 -20.18 2.19 -42.70
C LEU A 96 -20.19 3.45 -41.83
N ASP A 97 -21.22 4.29 -41.94
CA ASP A 97 -21.33 5.52 -41.14
C ASP A 97 -21.51 5.21 -39.65
N GLU A 98 -22.37 4.24 -39.34
CA GLU A 98 -22.57 3.75 -37.96
C GLU A 98 -21.29 3.09 -37.43
N ALA A 99 -20.64 2.24 -38.22
CA ALA A 99 -19.38 1.59 -37.84
C ALA A 99 -18.28 2.61 -37.52
N ARG A 100 -18.21 3.71 -38.29
CA ARG A 100 -17.26 4.80 -38.06
C ARG A 100 -17.59 5.57 -36.78
N ASN A 101 -18.86 5.91 -36.55
CA ASN A 101 -19.29 6.59 -35.32
C ASN A 101 -19.01 5.74 -34.06
N LEU A 102 -19.26 4.44 -34.13
CA LEU A 102 -18.92 3.50 -33.04
C LEU A 102 -17.40 3.42 -32.83
N GLY A 103 -16.60 3.44 -33.89
CA GLY A 103 -15.14 3.50 -33.81
C GLY A 103 -14.63 4.70 -33.01
N TYR A 104 -15.18 5.90 -33.26
CA TYR A 104 -14.84 7.10 -32.48
C TYR A 104 -15.23 6.97 -30.99
N GLN A 105 -16.37 6.34 -30.69
CA GLN A 105 -16.78 6.11 -29.30
C GLN A 105 -15.86 5.12 -28.58
N ILE A 106 -15.45 4.05 -29.28
CA ILE A 106 -14.47 3.08 -28.77
C ILE A 106 -13.17 3.78 -28.43
N GLU A 107 -12.59 4.54 -29.37
CA GLU A 107 -11.32 5.25 -29.17
C GLU A 107 -11.38 6.19 -27.94
N LYS A 108 -12.48 6.93 -27.79
CA LYS A 108 -12.69 7.81 -26.62
C LYS A 108 -12.73 7.01 -25.32
N LYS A 109 -13.36 5.84 -25.31
CA LYS A 109 -13.46 4.98 -24.11
C LYS A 109 -12.15 4.28 -23.79
N GLU A 110 -11.39 3.83 -24.79
CA GLU A 110 -10.04 3.30 -24.62
C GLU A 110 -9.08 4.35 -24.05
N HIS A 111 -9.22 5.62 -24.47
CA HIS A 111 -8.45 6.70 -23.85
C HIS A 111 -8.82 6.89 -22.37
N ALA A 112 -10.11 6.82 -22.02
CA ALA A 112 -10.53 6.88 -20.61
C ALA A 112 -10.01 5.67 -19.81
N GLN A 113 -10.05 4.47 -20.40
CA GLN A 113 -9.51 3.24 -19.81
C GLN A 113 -8.03 3.42 -19.42
N ARG A 114 -7.19 3.91 -20.35
CA ARG A 114 -5.77 4.19 -20.08
C ARG A 114 -5.58 5.20 -18.95
N GLY A 115 -6.44 6.22 -18.86
CA GLY A 115 -6.43 7.18 -17.76
C GLY A 115 -6.65 6.52 -16.40
N ILE A 116 -7.63 5.62 -16.31
CA ILE A 116 -7.93 4.86 -15.09
C ILE A 116 -6.77 3.92 -14.73
N GLU A 117 -6.22 3.20 -15.70
CA GLU A 117 -5.07 2.29 -15.49
C GLU A 117 -3.84 3.03 -14.94
N LEU A 118 -3.56 4.24 -15.43
CA LEU A 118 -2.48 5.09 -14.93
C LEU A 118 -2.71 5.52 -13.47
N GLU A 119 -3.94 5.88 -13.10
CA GLU A 119 -4.25 6.29 -11.73
C GLU A 119 -4.21 5.10 -10.76
N ILE A 120 -4.61 3.90 -11.21
CA ILE A 120 -4.42 2.66 -10.44
C ILE A 120 -2.93 2.41 -10.20
N ALA A 121 -2.09 2.50 -11.24
CA ALA A 121 -0.65 2.29 -11.12
C ALA A 121 0.02 3.30 -10.18
N LYS A 122 -0.45 4.55 -10.18
CA LYS A 122 -0.01 5.58 -9.24
C LYS A 122 -0.39 5.23 -7.79
N ASN A 123 -1.64 4.85 -7.53
CA ASN A 123 -2.07 4.47 -6.19
C ASN A 123 -1.33 3.22 -5.67
N LYS A 124 -1.05 2.24 -6.53
CA LYS A 124 -0.23 1.07 -6.16
C LYS A 124 1.18 1.45 -5.74
N ARG A 125 1.80 2.42 -6.43
CA ARG A 125 3.13 2.93 -6.03
C ARG A 125 3.10 3.60 -4.67
N MET A 126 2.03 4.33 -4.36
CA MET A 126 1.87 4.95 -3.03
C MET A 126 1.62 3.91 -1.94
N GLU A 127 0.76 2.92 -2.19
CA GLU A 127 0.53 1.77 -1.29
C GLU A 127 1.87 1.09 -0.94
N ASN A 128 2.67 0.73 -1.96
CA ASN A 128 3.99 0.13 -1.76
C ASN A 128 4.94 1.02 -0.96
N TYR A 129 4.95 2.34 -1.21
CA TYR A 129 5.78 3.28 -0.45
C TYR A 129 5.41 3.29 1.04
N HIS A 130 4.10 3.26 1.36
CA HIS A 130 3.68 3.21 2.75
C HIS A 130 4.01 1.87 3.40
N ASP A 131 3.87 0.76 2.67
CA ASP A 131 4.24 -0.57 3.16
C ASP A 131 5.74 -0.67 3.46
N GLU A 132 6.60 -0.24 2.53
CA GLU A 132 8.07 -0.19 2.72
C GLU A 132 8.45 0.68 3.94
N PHE A 133 7.86 1.87 4.05
CA PHE A 133 8.10 2.75 5.20
C PHE A 133 7.70 2.08 6.52
N ILE A 134 6.55 1.39 6.56
CA ILE A 134 6.07 0.71 7.76
C ILE A 134 7.03 -0.41 8.14
N GLU A 135 7.51 -1.22 7.18
CA GLU A 135 8.46 -2.30 7.44
C GLU A 135 9.79 -1.79 8.02
N GLU A 136 10.37 -0.76 7.41
CA GLU A 136 11.61 -0.13 7.90
C GLU A 136 11.43 0.47 9.30
N THR A 137 10.30 1.15 9.53
CA THR A 137 9.98 1.77 10.82
C THR A 137 9.73 0.74 11.92
N LEU A 138 9.09 -0.38 11.58
CA LEU A 138 8.89 -1.50 12.51
C LEU A 138 10.23 -2.10 12.95
N ALA A 139 11.17 -2.28 12.02
CA ALA A 139 12.51 -2.76 12.36
C ALA A 139 13.19 -1.82 13.37
N LEU A 140 13.09 -0.51 13.15
CA LEU A 140 13.64 0.50 14.07
C LEU A 140 12.98 0.44 15.45
N ILE A 141 11.64 0.34 15.52
CA ILE A 141 10.92 0.20 16.81
C ILE A 141 11.41 -1.02 17.58
N VAL A 142 11.62 -2.16 16.91
CA VAL A 142 12.13 -3.38 17.54
C VAL A 142 13.51 -3.14 18.16
N GLU A 143 14.40 -2.43 17.46
CA GLU A 143 15.72 -2.08 17.99
C GLU A 143 15.64 -1.15 19.21
N PHE A 144 14.80 -0.11 19.14
CA PHE A 144 14.57 0.80 20.26
C PHE A 144 13.97 0.10 21.48
N LEU A 145 13.00 -0.81 21.27
CA LEU A 145 12.40 -1.62 22.34
C LEU A 145 13.42 -2.58 22.95
N GLY A 146 14.26 -3.19 22.13
CA GLY A 146 15.35 -4.05 22.59
C GLY A 146 16.29 -3.31 23.54
N GLU A 147 16.69 -2.08 23.17
CA GLU A 147 17.55 -1.25 24.00
C GLU A 147 16.83 -0.75 25.28
N TYR A 148 15.57 -0.31 25.15
CA TYR A 148 14.76 0.11 26.29
C TYR A 148 14.63 -0.99 27.35
N ASN A 149 14.40 -2.23 26.91
CA ASN A 149 14.35 -3.40 27.78
C ASN A 149 15.72 -3.75 28.38
N ARG A 150 16.79 -3.70 27.58
CA ARG A 150 18.16 -3.98 28.02
C ARG A 150 18.62 -3.05 29.15
N ARG A 151 18.18 -1.79 29.12
CA ARG A 151 18.47 -0.78 30.16
C ARG A 151 17.56 -0.87 31.37
N GLU A 152 16.65 -1.84 31.40
CA GLU A 152 15.68 -2.03 32.47
C GLU A 152 14.83 -0.78 32.75
N CYS A 153 14.56 0.03 31.72
CA CYS A 153 13.81 1.29 31.83
C CYS A 153 12.36 1.15 32.35
N ARG A 154 11.89 -0.09 32.52
CA ARG A 154 10.55 -0.45 33.02
C ARG A 154 10.50 -0.62 34.56
N LYS A 155 11.65 -0.55 35.25
CA LYS A 155 11.76 -0.59 36.72
C LYS A 155 11.51 0.79 37.33
#